data_AF-A0A2S6SNM5-F1
#
_entry.id   AF-A0A2S6SNM5-F1
#
_cell.length_a   1.000
_cell.length_b   1.000
_cell.length_c   1.000
_cell.angle_alpha   90.00
_cell.angle_beta   90.00
_cell.angle_gamma   90.00
#
_symmetry.space_group_name_H-M   'P 1'
#
loop_
_entity.id
_entity.type
_entity.pdbx_description
1 polymer ?
#
loop_
_entity_poly.entity_id
_entity_poly.type
_entity_poly.pdbx_seq_one_letter_code
_entity_poly.pdbx_strand_id
1 'polypeptide(L)'
;MSSLIKQKTIKKEISLHGISLHTGQDTKLKILPSKENTGIQFIRTDLKRNNIIKARWDNVTDTKMCTVISNKYGVKVATIEHLIAAIASLQINNLIIEIDGSEVPILDGSSKQFFSELENAGTSNQNENQEFIKILKNFKLKSKHTYTSLSPSKNNLKISFNINFEHPL
;
A
#
# COMPACT_ATOMS: atom_id res chain seq x y z
N MET A 1 -19.62 -23.76 8.96
CA MET A 1 -19.37 -23.23 7.60
C MET A 1 -18.59 -21.93 7.75
N SER A 2 -17.35 -21.89 7.27
CA SER A 2 -16.62 -20.61 7.21
C SER A 2 -17.38 -19.71 6.26
N SER A 3 -17.92 -18.58 6.73
CA SER A 3 -18.38 -17.55 5.79
C SER A 3 -17.20 -17.16 4.91
N LEU A 4 -17.45 -17.02 3.61
CA LEU A 4 -16.42 -16.57 2.68
C LEU A 4 -16.11 -15.11 3.02
N ILE A 5 -14.84 -14.79 3.28
CA ILE A 5 -14.41 -13.41 3.49
C ILE A 5 -14.58 -12.68 2.15
N LYS A 6 -15.31 -11.57 2.19
CA LYS A 6 -15.62 -10.74 1.02
C LYS A 6 -14.56 -9.67 0.81
N GLN A 7 -14.35 -9.28 -0.45
CA GLN A 7 -13.52 -8.12 -0.77
C GLN A 7 -14.11 -6.85 -0.12
N LYS A 8 -13.24 -5.90 0.19
CA LYS A 8 -13.63 -4.61 0.78
C LYS A 8 -13.16 -3.43 -0.05
N THR A 9 -13.96 -2.38 -0.01
CA THR A 9 -13.66 -1.01 -0.44
C THR A 9 -14.05 -0.04 0.69
N ILE A 10 -13.68 1.23 0.60
CA ILE A 10 -14.20 2.28 1.51
C ILE A 10 -15.65 2.66 1.18
N LYS A 11 -16.38 3.27 2.11
CA LYS A 11 -17.75 3.78 1.89
C LYS A 11 -17.79 5.23 1.41
N LYS A 12 -16.85 6.04 1.85
CA LYS A 12 -16.77 7.47 1.56
C LYS A 12 -15.40 7.80 0.98
N GLU A 13 -15.33 8.80 0.12
CA GLU A 13 -14.06 9.32 -0.34
C GLU A 13 -13.28 9.99 0.80
N ILE A 14 -11.96 9.95 0.69
CA ILE A 14 -11.02 10.61 1.60
C ILE A 14 -10.22 11.61 0.79
N SER A 15 -9.99 12.80 1.34
CA SER A 15 -9.07 13.79 0.77
C SER A 15 -7.99 14.12 1.80
N LEU A 16 -6.74 13.97 1.39
CA LEU A 16 -5.55 14.26 2.18
C LEU A 16 -4.65 15.25 1.43
N HIS A 17 -3.90 16.01 2.20
CA HIS A 17 -2.93 16.98 1.69
C HIS A 17 -1.71 17.00 2.61
N GLY A 18 -0.53 17.08 2.02
CA GLY A 18 0.69 17.30 2.78
C GLY A 18 1.93 17.35 1.90
N ILE A 19 3.06 17.58 2.55
CA ILE A 19 4.37 17.62 1.91
C ILE A 19 4.89 16.18 1.72
N SER A 20 5.51 15.92 0.58
CA SER A 20 6.15 14.63 0.28
C SER A 20 7.61 14.59 0.77
N LEU A 21 8.06 13.44 1.28
CA LEU A 21 9.32 13.33 2.05
C LEU A 21 10.56 13.67 1.22
N HIS A 22 10.69 13.05 0.04
CA HIS A 22 11.92 13.12 -0.75
C HIS A 22 11.90 14.28 -1.75
N THR A 23 10.74 14.59 -2.31
CA THR A 23 10.57 15.68 -3.29
C THR A 23 10.35 17.04 -2.64
N GLY A 24 9.85 17.09 -1.39
CA GLY A 24 9.48 18.34 -0.72
C GLY A 24 8.30 19.06 -1.36
N GLN A 25 7.56 18.41 -2.26
CA GLN A 25 6.42 19.00 -2.97
C GLN A 25 5.13 18.84 -2.16
N ASP A 26 4.26 19.86 -2.21
CA ASP A 26 2.88 19.71 -1.76
C ASP A 26 2.14 18.74 -2.68
N THR A 27 1.50 17.76 -2.07
CA THR A 27 0.75 16.71 -2.78
C THR A 27 -0.63 16.55 -2.18
N LYS A 28 -1.64 16.56 -3.06
CA LYS A 28 -3.03 16.20 -2.74
C LYS A 28 -3.28 14.78 -3.16
N LEU A 29 -3.94 14.05 -2.25
CA LEU A 29 -4.28 12.65 -2.45
C LEU A 29 -5.77 12.47 -2.18
N LYS A 30 -6.48 11.82 -3.11
CA LYS A 30 -7.85 11.35 -2.89
C LYS A 30 -7.90 9.84 -2.92
N ILE A 31 -8.63 9.25 -1.99
CA ILE A 31 -8.89 7.81 -1.96
C ILE A 31 -10.37 7.61 -2.24
N LEU A 32 -10.67 6.86 -3.28
CA LEU A 32 -12.01 6.62 -3.79
C LEU A 32 -12.35 5.13 -3.68
N PRO A 33 -13.63 4.79 -3.44
CA PRO A 33 -14.08 3.42 -3.53
C PRO A 33 -13.93 2.89 -4.96
N SER A 34 -13.68 1.59 -5.11
CA SER A 34 -13.63 0.95 -6.42
C SER A 34 -14.42 -0.34 -6.49
N LYS A 35 -14.69 -0.78 -7.73
CA LYS A 35 -15.31 -2.06 -8.05
C LYS A 35 -14.42 -3.23 -7.62
N GLU A 36 -15.05 -4.39 -7.47
CA GLU A 36 -14.39 -5.66 -7.19
C GLU A 36 -13.27 -5.94 -8.18
N ASN A 37 -12.23 -6.65 -7.73
CA ASN A 37 -11.09 -7.05 -8.54
C ASN A 37 -10.28 -5.89 -9.17
N THR A 38 -10.53 -4.64 -8.78
CA THR A 38 -9.70 -3.49 -9.20
C THR A 38 -8.28 -3.61 -8.63
N GLY A 39 -8.18 -4.11 -7.40
CA GLY A 39 -6.99 -3.96 -6.57
C GLY A 39 -6.79 -2.51 -6.13
N ILE A 40 -5.58 -2.20 -5.68
CA ILE A 40 -5.16 -0.83 -5.34
C ILE A 40 -4.48 -0.21 -6.55
N GLN A 41 -5.00 0.92 -7.04
CA GLN A 41 -4.46 1.61 -8.21
C GLN A 41 -4.25 3.09 -7.91
N PHE A 42 -3.09 3.60 -8.31
CA PHE A 42 -2.78 5.02 -8.30
C PHE A 42 -3.11 5.66 -9.65
N ILE A 43 -3.64 6.87 -9.63
CA ILE A 43 -3.89 7.71 -10.80
C ILE A 43 -3.17 9.04 -10.60
N ARG A 44 -2.17 9.32 -11.44
CA ARG A 44 -1.47 10.61 -11.51
C ARG A 44 -2.34 11.65 -12.21
N THR A 45 -3.09 12.45 -11.45
CA THR A 45 -4.09 13.38 -11.98
C THR A 45 -3.46 14.59 -12.67
N ASP A 46 -2.21 14.90 -12.38
CA ASP A 46 -1.39 15.90 -13.07
C ASP A 46 -1.00 15.47 -14.50
N LEU A 47 -1.18 14.19 -14.85
CA LEU A 47 -0.86 13.64 -16.17
C LEU A 47 -2.12 13.30 -16.97
N LYS A 48 -2.18 13.72 -18.24
CA LYS A 48 -3.34 13.51 -19.13
C LYS A 48 -3.46 12.09 -19.71
N ARG A 49 -2.37 11.31 -19.74
CA ARG A 49 -2.29 9.98 -20.37
C ARG A 49 -1.36 9.09 -19.57
N ASN A 50 -1.52 7.77 -19.73
CA ASN A 50 -0.62 6.77 -19.17
C ASN A 50 -0.39 6.93 -17.66
N ASN A 51 -1.40 7.41 -16.96
CA ASN A 51 -1.30 7.92 -15.60
C ASN A 51 -1.75 6.91 -14.53
N ILE A 52 -2.11 5.70 -14.93
CA ILE A 52 -2.55 4.63 -14.02
C ILE A 52 -1.37 3.74 -13.68
N ILE A 53 -1.16 3.50 -12.38
CA ILE A 53 -0.10 2.63 -11.84
C ILE A 53 -0.74 1.67 -10.82
N LYS A 54 -0.68 0.37 -11.09
CA LYS A 54 -1.23 -0.63 -10.16
C LYS A 54 -0.23 -0.88 -9.03
N ALA A 55 -0.68 -0.85 -7.78
CA ALA A 55 0.15 -1.18 -6.63
C ALA A 55 0.32 -2.70 -6.52
N ARG A 56 1.25 -3.24 -7.31
CA ARG A 56 1.59 -4.66 -7.35
C ARG A 56 3.09 -4.84 -7.23
N TRP A 57 3.50 -5.97 -6.68
CA TRP A 57 4.91 -6.30 -6.46
C TRP A 57 5.73 -6.30 -7.75
N ASP A 58 5.12 -6.66 -8.90
CA ASP A 58 5.73 -6.70 -10.23
C ASP A 58 5.91 -5.31 -10.86
N ASN A 59 5.31 -4.27 -10.28
CA ASN A 59 5.50 -2.87 -10.68
C ASN A 59 6.50 -2.12 -9.80
N VAL A 60 7.08 -2.76 -8.77
CA VAL A 60 8.10 -2.13 -7.93
C VAL A 60 9.38 -1.93 -8.75
N THR A 61 9.82 -0.69 -8.87
CA THR A 61 10.97 -0.29 -9.70
C THR A 61 12.14 0.28 -8.91
N ASP A 62 11.92 0.73 -7.69
CA ASP A 62 12.97 1.19 -6.78
C ASP A 62 12.57 0.89 -5.33
N THR A 63 13.57 0.58 -4.50
CA THR A 63 13.45 0.28 -3.08
C THR A 63 14.48 1.03 -2.23
N LYS A 64 15.25 1.95 -2.84
CA LYS A 64 16.22 2.79 -2.14
C LYS A 64 15.49 3.89 -1.39
N MET A 65 15.59 3.88 -0.06
CA MET A 65 14.95 4.81 0.88
C MET A 65 13.42 4.74 0.97
N CYS A 66 12.72 4.41 -0.12
CA CYS A 66 11.27 4.22 -0.14
C CYS A 66 10.86 3.16 -1.17
N THR A 67 9.58 2.75 -1.18
CA THR A 67 9.03 1.89 -2.24
C THR A 67 8.48 2.73 -3.39
N VAL A 68 8.99 2.51 -4.60
CA VAL A 68 8.52 3.18 -5.81
C VAL A 68 7.89 2.17 -6.76
N ILE A 69 6.66 2.44 -7.19
CA ILE A 69 6.00 1.69 -8.27
C ILE A 69 5.97 2.51 -9.55
N SER A 70 6.15 1.84 -10.69
CA SER A 70 6.03 2.46 -12.01
C SER A 70 5.18 1.61 -12.95
N ASN A 71 4.53 2.25 -13.92
CA ASN A 71 3.89 1.54 -15.02
C ASN A 71 4.84 1.35 -16.20
N LYS A 72 4.38 0.61 -17.22
CA LYS A 72 5.15 0.34 -18.46
C LYS A 72 5.54 1.58 -19.27
N TYR A 73 5.00 2.75 -18.94
CA TYR A 73 5.31 4.02 -19.60
C TYR A 73 6.28 4.89 -18.78
N GLY A 74 6.81 4.38 -17.66
CA GLY A 74 7.75 5.09 -16.80
C GLY A 74 7.11 6.10 -15.84
N VAL A 75 5.78 6.18 -15.79
CA VAL A 75 5.09 7.01 -14.79
C VAL A 75 5.16 6.31 -13.43
N LYS A 76 5.53 7.07 -12.40
CA LYS A 76 5.85 6.55 -11.08
C LYS A 76 5.11 7.24 -9.94
N VAL A 77 4.96 6.51 -8.84
CA VAL A 77 4.56 7.01 -7.51
C VAL A 77 5.52 6.41 -6.48
N ALA A 78 6.12 7.28 -5.67
CA ALA A 78 7.06 6.94 -4.61
C ALA A 78 6.41 7.00 -3.22
N THR A 79 7.09 6.39 -2.24
CA THR A 79 6.76 6.46 -0.81
C THR A 79 5.36 5.89 -0.48
N ILE A 80 4.97 4.82 -1.18
CA ILE A 80 3.62 4.24 -1.04
C ILE A 80 3.43 3.41 0.25
N GLU A 81 4.52 2.98 0.87
CA GLU A 81 4.56 1.93 1.88
C GLU A 81 3.71 2.22 3.13
N HIS A 82 3.70 3.47 3.64
CA HIS A 82 2.91 3.82 4.82
C HIS A 82 1.41 3.81 4.55
N LEU A 83 1.00 4.31 3.39
CA LEU A 83 -0.39 4.25 2.94
C LEU A 83 -0.83 2.79 2.70
N ILE A 84 0.00 1.99 2.02
CA ILE A 84 -0.29 0.57 1.77
C ILE A 84 -0.37 -0.22 3.08
N ALA A 85 0.47 0.08 4.08
CA ALA A 85 0.40 -0.55 5.40
C ALA A 85 -0.94 -0.25 6.12
N ALA A 86 -1.46 0.98 6.03
CA ALA A 86 -2.77 1.34 6.57
C ALA A 86 -3.93 0.67 5.83
N ILE A 87 -3.86 0.59 4.49
CA ILE A 87 -4.86 -0.11 3.66
C ILE A 87 -4.87 -1.61 4.00
N ALA A 88 -3.69 -2.22 4.14
CA ALA A 88 -3.53 -3.64 4.43
C ALA A 88 -4.03 -4.01 5.84
N SER A 89 -3.83 -3.15 6.84
CA SER A 89 -4.29 -3.42 8.21
C SER A 89 -5.82 -3.47 8.32
N LEU A 90 -6.53 -2.71 7.49
CA LEU A 90 -7.99 -2.71 7.38
C LEU A 90 -8.53 -3.78 6.39
N GLN A 91 -7.64 -4.52 5.73
CA GLN A 91 -7.96 -5.52 4.71
C GLN A 91 -8.82 -4.96 3.57
N ILE A 92 -8.50 -3.73 3.14
CA ILE A 92 -9.18 -3.11 1.98
C ILE A 92 -8.52 -3.64 0.70
N ASN A 93 -9.33 -4.09 -0.25
CA ASN A 93 -8.85 -4.76 -1.47
C ASN A 93 -8.88 -3.85 -2.69
N ASN A 94 -9.90 -3.00 -2.79
CA ASN A 94 -10.19 -2.26 -4.01
C ASN A 94 -10.28 -0.76 -3.73
N LEU A 95 -9.36 0.02 -4.30
CA LEU A 95 -9.31 1.47 -4.19
C LEU A 95 -8.75 2.10 -5.46
N ILE A 96 -9.25 3.29 -5.77
CA ILE A 96 -8.58 4.23 -6.67
C ILE A 96 -7.96 5.32 -5.79
N ILE A 97 -6.66 5.56 -5.95
CA ILE A 97 -5.90 6.59 -5.24
C ILE A 97 -5.48 7.63 -6.27
N GLU A 98 -6.15 8.76 -6.30
CA GLU A 98 -5.76 9.89 -7.13
C GLU A 98 -4.69 10.71 -6.42
N ILE A 99 -3.66 11.12 -7.15
CA ILE A 99 -2.54 11.89 -6.62
C ILE A 99 -2.05 12.88 -7.67
N ASP A 100 -1.86 14.14 -7.30
CA ASP A 100 -1.42 15.23 -8.20
C ASP A 100 0.10 15.41 -8.26
N GLY A 101 0.85 14.50 -7.65
CA GLY A 101 2.31 14.50 -7.57
C GLY A 101 2.90 13.09 -7.68
N SER A 102 4.23 13.00 -7.80
CA SER A 102 4.94 11.72 -7.99
C SER A 102 5.26 10.97 -6.70
N GLU A 103 4.83 11.46 -5.55
CA GLU A 103 5.18 10.90 -4.24
C GLU A 103 4.03 11.11 -3.26
N VAL A 104 3.67 10.08 -2.50
CA VAL A 104 2.64 10.15 -1.45
C VAL A 104 3.09 11.10 -0.34
N PRO A 105 2.22 11.97 0.20
CA PRO A 105 2.59 12.89 1.29
C PRO A 105 3.03 12.11 2.53
N ILE A 106 4.08 12.58 3.20
CA ILE A 106 4.68 11.86 4.34
C ILE A 106 3.86 12.00 5.63
N LEU A 107 3.06 13.06 5.73
CA LEU A 107 2.26 13.38 6.90
C LEU A 107 3.13 13.47 8.17
N ASP A 108 2.84 12.66 9.19
CA ASP A 108 3.62 12.58 10.43
C ASP A 108 4.79 11.55 10.36
N GLY A 109 5.04 10.97 9.18
CA GLY A 109 6.05 9.94 8.99
C GLY A 109 5.59 8.53 9.36
N SER A 110 4.33 8.35 9.75
CA SER A 110 3.76 7.05 10.11
C SER A 110 2.51 6.71 9.27
N SER A 111 1.97 5.51 9.48
CA SER A 111 0.67 5.10 8.92
C SER A 111 -0.54 5.63 9.69
N LYS A 112 -0.34 6.30 10.84
CA LYS A 112 -1.43 6.61 11.79
C LYS A 112 -2.53 7.45 11.17
N GLN A 113 -2.17 8.55 10.50
CA GLN A 113 -3.16 9.44 9.90
C GLN A 113 -3.92 8.77 8.75
N PHE A 114 -3.21 8.01 7.88
CA PHE A 114 -3.87 7.22 6.83
C PHE A 114 -4.86 6.20 7.42
N PHE A 115 -4.46 5.50 8.47
CA PHE A 115 -5.32 4.52 9.14
C PHE A 115 -6.57 5.19 9.72
N SER A 116 -6.40 6.30 10.45
CA SER A 116 -7.53 7.03 11.05
C SER A 116 -8.52 7.51 9.99
N GLU A 117 -8.06 8.07 8.87
CA GLU A 117 -8.96 8.50 7.79
C GLU A 117 -9.68 7.32 7.11
N LEU A 118 -8.98 6.20 6.88
CA LEU A 118 -9.59 4.99 6.31
C LEU A 118 -10.62 4.36 7.26
N GLU A 119 -10.35 4.36 8.57
CA GLU A 119 -11.28 3.92 9.61
C GLU A 119 -12.52 4.82 9.66
N ASN A 120 -12.33 6.14 9.64
CA ASN A 120 -13.40 7.14 9.63
C ASN A 120 -14.28 7.05 8.37
N ALA A 121 -13.68 6.82 7.21
CA ALA A 121 -14.41 6.61 5.96
C ALA A 121 -15.28 5.33 6.01
N GLY A 122 -14.85 4.35 6.80
CA GLY A 122 -15.49 3.05 6.98
C GLY A 122 -15.36 2.16 5.74
N THR A 123 -15.50 0.84 5.96
CA THR A 123 -15.41 -0.15 4.88
C THR A 123 -16.77 -0.72 4.49
N SER A 124 -16.95 -1.06 3.21
CA SER A 124 -18.04 -1.86 2.70
C SER A 124 -17.52 -3.17 2.12
N ASN A 125 -18.19 -4.27 2.46
CA ASN A 125 -18.00 -5.54 1.77
C ASN A 125 -18.57 -5.45 0.35
N GLN A 126 -17.98 -6.22 -0.55
CA GLN A 126 -18.44 -6.42 -1.92
C GLN A 126 -18.92 -7.87 -2.08
N ASN A 127 -19.47 -8.24 -3.24
CA ASN A 127 -20.01 -9.57 -3.50
C ASN A 127 -18.90 -10.60 -3.78
N GLU A 128 -17.78 -10.17 -4.38
CA GLU A 128 -16.67 -11.07 -4.68
C GLU A 128 -15.91 -11.53 -3.43
N ASN A 129 -15.40 -12.75 -3.49
CA ASN A 129 -14.61 -13.32 -2.40
C ASN A 129 -13.20 -12.72 -2.40
N GLN A 130 -12.65 -12.52 -1.20
CA GLN A 130 -11.26 -12.11 -1.03
C GLN A 130 -10.33 -13.30 -1.23
N GLU A 131 -9.33 -13.11 -2.07
CA GLU A 131 -8.24 -14.07 -2.25
C GLU A 131 -7.12 -13.80 -1.26
N PHE A 132 -6.48 -14.88 -0.79
CA PHE A 132 -5.37 -14.83 0.15
C PHE A 132 -4.19 -15.63 -0.40
N ILE A 133 -2.99 -15.09 -0.23
CA ILE A 133 -1.75 -15.82 -0.51
C ILE A 133 -1.41 -16.66 0.72
N LYS A 134 -1.53 -17.99 0.59
CA LYS A 134 -1.14 -18.93 1.64
C LYS A 134 0.29 -19.41 1.43
N ILE A 135 1.14 -19.20 2.44
CA ILE A 135 2.51 -19.74 2.45
C ILE A 135 2.45 -21.24 2.75
N LEU A 136 2.85 -22.07 1.78
CA LEU A 136 2.79 -23.53 1.88
C LEU A 136 4.11 -24.17 2.30
N LYS A 137 5.23 -23.48 2.07
CA LYS A 137 6.59 -23.98 2.36
C LYS A 137 7.45 -22.85 2.89
N ASN A 138 8.48 -23.23 3.64
CA ASN A 138 9.49 -22.27 4.09
C ASN A 138 10.25 -21.70 2.90
N PHE A 139 10.44 -20.39 2.90
CA PHE A 139 11.26 -19.66 1.96
C PHE A 139 12.16 -18.71 2.74
N LYS A 140 13.45 -18.64 2.39
CA LYS A 140 14.41 -17.73 3.02
C LYS A 140 15.32 -17.15 1.95
N LEU A 141 15.43 -15.83 1.94
CA LEU A 141 16.38 -15.07 1.15
C LEU A 141 17.39 -14.43 2.10
N LYS A 142 18.68 -14.53 1.78
CA LYS A 142 19.76 -13.94 2.57
C LYS A 142 20.62 -13.06 1.66
N SER A 143 20.96 -11.87 2.14
CA SER A 143 22.00 -10.99 1.60
C SER A 143 23.15 -10.90 2.62
N LYS A 144 24.20 -10.12 2.33
CA LYS A 144 25.42 -10.05 3.15
C LYS A 144 25.13 -9.85 4.65
N HIS A 145 24.23 -8.91 4.98
CA HIS A 145 23.95 -8.52 6.38
C HIS A 145 22.48 -8.66 6.77
N THR A 146 21.60 -9.04 5.85
CA THR A 146 20.15 -9.10 6.08
C THR A 146 19.57 -10.42 5.61
N TYR A 147 18.43 -10.81 6.16
CA TYR A 147 17.64 -11.92 5.64
C TYR A 147 16.15 -11.64 5.78
N THR A 148 15.36 -12.29 4.93
CA THR A 148 13.90 -12.29 5.00
C THR A 148 13.42 -13.72 4.84
N SER A 149 12.42 -14.13 5.61
CA SER A 149 11.86 -15.47 5.54
C SER A 149 10.35 -15.47 5.63
N LEU A 150 9.74 -16.41 4.90
CA LEU A 150 8.33 -16.75 4.97
C LEU A 150 8.21 -18.20 5.43
N SER A 151 7.30 -18.46 6.36
CA SER A 151 7.01 -19.80 6.86
C SER A 151 5.50 -20.03 6.91
N PRO A 152 5.02 -21.26 6.70
CA PRO A 152 3.61 -21.57 6.89
C PRO A 152 3.13 -21.17 8.28
N SER A 153 1.97 -20.51 8.31
CA SER A 153 1.22 -20.21 9.53
C SER A 153 -0.14 -20.89 9.42
N LYS A 154 -0.78 -21.18 10.56
CA LYS A 154 -2.09 -21.84 10.57
C LYS A 154 -3.14 -20.90 9.94
N ASN A 155 -3.61 -19.91 10.70
CA ASN A 155 -4.71 -19.02 10.31
C ASN A 155 -4.45 -17.54 10.67
N ASN A 156 -3.21 -17.15 10.95
CA ASN A 156 -2.88 -15.78 11.31
C ASN A 156 -1.65 -15.26 10.56
N LEU A 157 -1.67 -13.98 10.22
CA LEU A 157 -0.49 -13.24 9.80
C LEU A 157 0.33 -12.89 11.04
N LYS A 158 1.58 -13.37 11.10
CA LYS A 158 2.55 -12.96 12.12
C LYS A 158 3.73 -12.31 11.40
N ILE A 159 4.01 -11.07 11.77
CA ILE A 159 5.16 -10.32 11.28
C ILE A 159 6.15 -10.22 12.44
N SER A 160 7.43 -10.47 12.15
CA SER A 160 8.52 -10.31 13.12
C SER A 160 9.66 -9.63 12.40
N PHE A 161 10.21 -8.59 13.02
CA PHE A 161 11.27 -7.77 12.45
C PHE A 161 12.33 -7.54 13.51
N ASN A 162 13.59 -7.55 13.10
CA ASN A 162 14.73 -7.25 13.96
C ASN A 162 15.58 -6.20 13.25
N ILE A 163 15.91 -5.14 13.98
CA ILE A 163 16.84 -4.12 13.56
C ILE A 163 18.06 -4.18 14.48
N ASN A 164 19.23 -3.96 13.91
CA ASN A 164 20.46 -3.79 14.64
C ASN A 164 21.19 -2.58 14.07
N PHE A 165 21.10 -1.45 14.77
CA PHE A 165 21.86 -0.25 14.45
C PHE A 165 23.03 -0.17 15.41
N GLU A 166 24.25 -0.04 14.88
CA GLU A 166 25.42 0.33 15.67
C GLU A 166 25.33 1.82 16.00
N HIS A 167 24.41 2.17 16.90
CA HIS A 167 24.18 3.52 17.37
C HIS A 167 24.53 3.60 18.87
N PRO A 168 25.32 4.60 19.31
CA PRO A 168 25.82 4.68 20.69
C PRO A 168 24.77 5.14 21.72
N LEU A 169 23.59 5.57 21.26
CA LEU A 169 22.42 5.87 22.10
C LEU A 169 21.49 4.65 22.18
#